data_AF-A0A2P7BNR6-F1
#
_entry.id   AF-A0A2P7BNR6-F1
#
_cell.length_a   1.000
_cell.length_b   1.000
_cell.length_c   1.000
_cell.angle_alpha   90.00
_cell.angle_beta   90.00
_cell.angle_gamma   90.00
#
_symmetry.space_group_name_H-M   'P 1'
#
loop_
_entity.id
_entity.type
_entity.pdbx_description
1 polymer ?
#
loop_
_entity_poly.entity_id
_entity_poly.type
_entity_poly.pdbx_seq_one_letter_code
_entity_poly.pdbx_strand_id
1 'polypeptide(L)' 'MIFRAAAAMDKPPSYSRVERLVALVIAENPKASKLVDLVVLAEQIDPGMPMAEVRKAWSQFNNHHRKPRIGRMPNRSDS' A
#
# COMPACT_ATOMS: atom_id res chain seq x y z
N MET A 1 36.51 -14.11 17.38
CA MET A 1 35.28 -14.78 16.89
C MET A 1 34.48 -13.76 16.09
N ILE A 2 34.58 -13.79 14.76
CA ILE A 2 33.82 -12.87 13.89
C ILE A 2 32.64 -13.66 13.34
N PHE A 3 31.44 -13.47 13.91
CA PHE A 3 30.21 -13.95 13.28
C PHE A 3 29.82 -12.97 12.17
N ARG A 4 30.10 -13.36 10.92
CA ARG A 4 29.42 -12.82 9.74
C ARG A 4 27.93 -13.13 9.88
N ALA A 5 27.11 -12.15 10.25
CA ALA A 5 25.67 -12.21 10.06
C ALA A 5 25.34 -11.91 8.59
N ALA A 6 25.68 -12.85 7.71
CA ALA A 6 25.20 -12.83 6.33
C ALA A 6 23.91 -13.66 6.26
N ALA A 7 22.91 -13.08 5.60
CA ALA A 7 21.71 -13.74 5.09
C ALA A 7 20.63 -14.15 6.10
N ALA A 8 19.93 -13.16 6.66
CA ALA A 8 18.48 -13.27 6.80
C ALA A 8 17.81 -12.74 5.52
N MET A 9 18.15 -13.32 4.36
CA MET A 9 17.35 -13.18 3.13
C MET A 9 16.40 -14.37 3.05
N ASP A 10 15.63 -14.60 4.10
CA ASP A 10 14.77 -15.77 4.22
C ASP A 10 13.34 -15.37 3.86
N LYS A 11 13.04 -15.50 2.56
CA LYS A 11 11.75 -15.20 1.91
C LYS A 11 11.39 -13.70 1.93
N PRO A 12 11.22 -13.01 0.77
CA PRO A 12 10.44 -11.77 0.81
C PRO A 12 9.12 -12.14 1.49
N PRO A 13 8.60 -11.33 2.45
CA PRO A 13 7.23 -11.51 2.92
C PRO A 13 6.39 -11.73 1.68
N SER A 14 5.58 -12.79 1.63
CA SER A 14 4.75 -13.04 0.45
C SER A 14 3.69 -11.95 0.40
N TYR A 15 4.13 -10.77 -0.03
CA TYR A 15 3.32 -9.58 -0.05
C TYR A 15 2.18 -9.88 -0.98
N SER A 16 0.98 -9.63 -0.49
CA SER A 16 -0.22 -9.72 -1.32
C SER A 16 -0.05 -8.80 -2.54
N ARG A 17 -0.72 -9.12 -3.65
CA ARG A 17 -0.66 -8.28 -4.86
C ARG A 17 -0.99 -6.80 -4.54
N VAL A 18 -1.89 -6.58 -3.58
CA VAL A 18 -2.25 -5.26 -3.04
C VAL A 18 -1.08 -4.58 -2.32
N GLU A 19 -0.39 -5.26 -1.41
CA GLU A 19 0.77 -4.68 -0.69
C GLU A 19 1.92 -4.37 -1.64
N ARG A 20 2.15 -5.23 -2.64
CA ARG A 20 3.13 -4.97 -3.70
C ARG A 20 2.77 -3.71 -4.49
N LEU A 21 1.48 -3.52 -4.81
CA LEU A 21 1.02 -2.32 -5.48
C LEU A 21 1.19 -1.08 -4.61
N VAL A 22 0.85 -1.14 -3.32
CA VAL A 22 1.08 -0.02 -2.40
C VAL A 22 2.56 0.34 -2.34
N ALA A 23 3.45 -0.63 -2.14
CA ALA A 23 4.89 -0.39 -2.10
C ALA A 23 5.42 0.23 -3.41
N LEU A 24 4.96 -0.27 -4.56
CA LEU A 24 5.34 0.24 -5.87
C LEU A 24 4.88 1.69 -6.06
N VAL A 25 3.66 2.03 -5.63
CA VAL A 25 3.14 3.40 -5.69
C VAL A 25 3.96 4.34 -4.81
N ILE A 26 4.38 3.90 -3.62
CA ILE A 26 5.23 4.70 -2.72
C ILE A 26 6.60 4.96 -3.35
N ALA A 27 7.18 3.96 -4.03
CA ALA A 27 8.50 4.07 -4.65
C ALA A 27 8.49 4.90 -5.94
N GLU A 28 7.57 4.61 -6.85
CA GLU A 28 7.56 5.17 -8.21
C GLU A 28 6.73 6.46 -8.32
N ASN A 29 5.62 6.56 -7.58
CA ASN A 29 4.71 7.69 -7.67
C ASN A 29 4.13 8.10 -6.30
N PRO A 30 4.96 8.58 -5.36
CA PRO A 30 4.52 8.96 -4.01
C PRO A 30 3.55 10.15 -4.00
N LYS A 31 3.41 10.86 -5.13
CA LYS A 31 2.48 11.98 -5.32
C LYS A 31 1.22 11.59 -6.09
N ALA A 32 0.96 10.29 -6.24
CA ALA A 32 -0.25 9.78 -6.89
C ALA A 32 -1.50 10.48 -6.32
N SER A 33 -2.29 11.05 -7.22
CA SER A 33 -3.40 11.94 -6.86
C SER A 33 -4.75 11.33 -7.19
N LYS A 34 -4.78 10.43 -8.18
CA LYS A 34 -5.97 9.79 -8.72
C LYS A 34 -5.78 8.27 -8.76
N LEU A 35 -6.90 7.55 -8.73
CA LEU A 35 -6.91 6.09 -8.85
C LEU A 35 -6.27 5.59 -10.16
N VAL A 36 -6.42 6.35 -11.25
CA VAL A 36 -5.86 5.98 -12.57
C VAL A 36 -4.33 5.86 -12.53
N ASP A 37 -3.66 6.63 -11.65
CA ASP A 37 -2.21 6.58 -11.47
C ASP A 37 -1.75 5.21 -10.95
N LEU A 38 -2.65 4.49 -10.24
CA LEU A 38 -2.39 3.15 -9.71
C LEU A 38 -2.71 2.04 -10.71
N VAL A 39 -3.59 2.29 -11.67
CA VAL A 39 -4.00 1.27 -12.66
C VAL A 39 -2.80 0.89 -13.53
N VAL A 40 -2.03 1.89 -13.99
CA VAL A 40 -0.81 1.67 -14.77
C VAL A 40 0.23 0.86 -14.00
N LEU A 41 0.35 1.10 -12.69
CA LEU A 41 1.26 0.36 -11.81
C LEU A 41 0.73 -1.04 -11.47
N ALA A 42 -0.59 -1.23 -11.43
CA ALA A 42 -1.21 -2.52 -11.22
C ALA A 42 -0.95 -3.47 -12.39
N GLU A 43 -1.00 -2.96 -13.63
CA GLU A 43 -0.68 -3.72 -14.85
C GLU A 43 0.75 -4.29 -14.83
N GLN A 44 1.71 -3.60 -14.18
CA GLN A 44 3.09 -4.09 -14.03
C GLN A 44 3.20 -5.27 -13.07
N ILE A 45 2.27 -5.41 -12.11
CA ILE A 45 2.27 -6.48 -11.12
C ILE A 45 1.47 -7.67 -11.63
N ASP A 46 0.25 -7.41 -12.09
CA ASP A 46 -0.70 -8.40 -12.58
C ASP A 46 -1.69 -7.73 -13.54
N PRO A 47 -1.59 -7.97 -14.86
CA PRO A 47 -2.53 -7.42 -15.86
C PRO A 47 -3.98 -7.85 -15.63
N GLY A 48 -4.21 -8.95 -14.90
CA GLY A 48 -5.54 -9.45 -14.54
C GLY A 48 -6.03 -8.97 -13.18
N MET A 49 -5.34 -8.01 -12.54
CA MET A 49 -5.70 -7.55 -11.20
C MET A 49 -7.14 -6.99 -11.19
N PRO A 50 -8.04 -7.54 -10.35
CA PRO A 50 -9.40 -7.04 -10.29
C PRO A 50 -9.42 -5.61 -9.75
N MET A 51 -10.29 -4.77 -10.31
CA MET A 51 -10.41 -3.36 -9.91
C MET A 51 -10.72 -3.18 -8.40
N ALA A 52 -11.31 -4.19 -7.75
CA ALA A 52 -11.50 -4.22 -6.31
C ALA A 52 -10.18 -4.19 -5.52
N GLU A 53 -9.15 -4.91 -5.98
CA GLU A 53 -7.82 -4.92 -5.36
C GLU A 53 -7.09 -3.59 -5.58
N VAL A 54 -7.18 -3.01 -6.77
CA VAL A 54 -6.60 -1.68 -7.08
C VAL A 54 -7.22 -0.61 -6.17
N ARG A 55 -8.54 -0.63 -5.97
CA ARG A 55 -9.22 0.28 -5.02
C ARG A 55 -8.80 0.04 -3.57
N LYS A 56 -8.57 -1.22 -3.18
CA LYS A 56 -8.06 -1.56 -1.85
C LYS A 56 -6.65 -0.99 -1.64
N ALA A 57 -5.76 -1.15 -2.61
CA ALA A 57 -4.42 -0.57 -2.59
C ALA A 57 -4.48 0.96 -2.50
N TRP A 58 -5.35 1.61 -3.29
CA TRP A 58 -5.57 3.06 -3.23
C TRP A 58 -6.02 3.54 -1.84
N SER A 59 -6.94 2.81 -1.20
CA SER A 59 -7.39 3.12 0.15
C SER A 59 -6.25 3.00 1.16
N GLN A 60 -5.46 1.92 1.08
CA GLN A 60 -4.30 1.71 1.95
C GLN A 60 -3.22 2.77 1.74
N PHE A 61 -2.87 3.08 0.50
CA PHE A 61 -1.94 4.15 0.14
C PHE A 61 -2.41 5.50 0.70
N ASN A 62 -3.68 5.88 0.50
CA ASN A 62 -4.21 7.12 1.06
C ASN A 62 -4.16 7.14 2.58
N ASN A 63 -4.51 6.05 3.27
CA ASN A 63 -4.43 5.99 4.73
C ASN A 63 -2.99 6.10 5.25
N HIS A 64 -2.02 5.58 4.50
CA HIS A 64 -0.59 5.65 4.84
C HIS A 64 0.02 7.04 4.56
N HIS A 65 -0.34 7.68 3.43
CA HIS A 65 0.26 8.94 2.98
C HIS A 65 -0.52 10.20 3.36
N ARG A 66 -1.84 10.17 3.25
CA ARG A 66 -2.70 11.28 3.61
C ARG A 66 -3.12 11.02 5.04
N LYS A 67 -2.41 11.66 5.98
CA LYS A 67 -2.70 11.68 7.42
C LYS A 67 -4.17 11.33 7.68
N PRO A 68 -4.50 10.42 8.61
CA PRO A 68 -5.89 10.12 8.92
C PRO A 68 -6.62 11.45 9.08
N ARG A 69 -7.73 11.64 8.36
CA ARG A 69 -8.59 12.79 8.61
C ARG A 69 -9.10 12.62 10.04
N ILE A 70 -8.38 13.19 11.00
CA ILE A 70 -8.81 13.40 12.37
C ILE A 70 -10.03 14.32 12.25
N GLY A 71 -11.20 13.72 12.02
CA GLY A 71 -12.39 14.46 11.59
C GLY A 71 -13.69 13.67 11.64
N ARG A 72 -13.65 12.43 12.17
CA ARG A 72 -14.83 11.84 12.79
C ARG A 72 -14.43 11.41 14.19
N MET A 73 -14.43 12.38 15.12
CA MET A 73 -14.74 12.03 16.50
C MET A 73 -16.08 11.29 16.43
N PRO A 74 -16.21 10.07 16.97
CA PRO A 74 -17.54 9.59 17.30
C PRO A 74 -18.12 10.65 18.23
N ASN A 75 -19.28 11.21 17.89
CA ASN A 75 -20.08 11.90 18.88
C ASN A 75 -20.32 10.86 19.98
N ARG A 76 -19.52 10.95 21.05
CA ARG A 76 -19.91 10.43 22.35
C ARG A 76 -21.06 11.34 22.75
N SER A 77 -22.25 10.98 22.28
CA SER A 77 -23.48 11.46 22.88
C SER A 77 -23.45 10.90 24.29
N ASP A 78 -23.15 11.79 25.22
CA ASP A 78 -23.37 11.61 26.65
C ASP A 78 -24.86 11.30 26.85
N SER A 79 -25.16 10.11 27.35
CA SER A 79 -26.48 9.70 27.85
C SER A 79 -26.28 8.54 28.81
#